data_AF-A0A9P8I0U5-F1
#
_entry.id   AF-A0A9P8I0U5-F1
#
_cell.length_a   1.000
_cell.length_b   1.000
_cell.length_c   1.000
_cell.angle_alpha   90.00
_cell.angle_beta   90.00
_cell.angle_gamma   90.00
#
_symmetry.space_group_name_H-M   'P 1'
#
loop_
_entity.id
_entity.type
_entity.pdbx_description
1 polymer ?
#
loop_
_entity_poly.entity_id
_entity_poly.type
_entity_poly.pdbx_seq_one_letter_code
_entity_poly.pdbx_strand_id
1 'polypeptide(L)' 'YMFKRLGVNWAASLLGFVALAMIPIPIAFYIYGAKIREKSKFAPTMKTEPIEPVEED' A
#
# COMPACT_ATOMS: atom_id res chain seq x y z
N TYR A 1 -27.06 10.79 -2.76
CA TYR A 1 -27.69 9.53 -2.33
C TYR A 1 -27.27 9.07 -0.92
N MET A 2 -25.99 9.13 -0.49
CA MET A 2 -25.57 8.78 0.90
C MET A 2 -26.04 9.80 1.95
N PHE A 3 -25.64 11.07 1.81
CA PHE A 3 -26.04 12.16 2.72
C PHE A 3 -27.56 12.37 2.79
N LYS A 4 -28.28 12.11 1.69
CA LYS A 4 -29.76 12.16 1.66
C LYS A 4 -30.43 11.03 2.44
N ARG A 5 -29.77 9.88 2.59
CA ARG A 5 -30.33 8.69 3.27
C ARG A 5 -29.93 8.60 4.73
N LEU A 6 -28.69 8.97 5.06
CA LEU A 6 -28.17 8.91 6.44
C LEU A 6 -28.27 10.25 7.18
N GLY A 7 -28.48 11.36 6.46
CA GLY A 7 -28.36 12.71 7.04
C GLY A 7 -26.90 13.11 7.23
N VAL A 8 -26.66 14.42 7.41
CA VAL A 8 -25.31 15.01 7.43
C VAL A 8 -24.46 14.45 8.56
N ASN A 9 -25.03 14.31 9.76
CA ASN A 9 -24.31 13.85 10.94
C ASN A 9 -23.77 12.41 10.77
N TRP A 10 -24.62 11.46 10.38
CA TRP A 10 -24.21 10.07 10.22
C TRP A 10 -23.31 9.84 9.01
N ALA A 11 -23.55 10.55 7.91
CA ALA A 11 -22.71 10.48 6.73
C ALA A 11 -21.29 11.03 7.01
N ALA A 12 -21.17 12.10 7.77
CA ALA A 12 -19.88 12.65 8.18
C ALA A 12 -19.13 11.72 9.15
N SER A 13 -19.81 11.14 10.15
CA SER A 13 -19.20 10.19 11.09
C SER A 13 -18.68 8.93 10.38
N LEU A 14 -19.44 8.38 9.43
CA LEU A 14 -18.99 7.23 8.63
C LEU A 14 -17.71 7.57 7.86
N LEU A 15 -17.67 8.72 7.19
CA LEU A 15 -16.51 9.17 6.45
C LEU A 15 -15.30 9.37 7.38
N GLY A 16 -15.53 9.94 8.56
CA GLY A 16 -14.52 10.16 9.59
C GLY A 16 -13.91 8.86 10.12
N PHE A 17 -14.72 7.83 10.38
CA PHE A 17 -14.21 6.53 10.82
C PHE A 17 -13.40 5.81 9.74
N VAL A 18 -13.85 5.88 8.48
CA VAL A 18 -13.09 5.33 7.35
C VAL A 18 -11.76 6.07 7.20
N ALA A 19 -11.77 7.40 7.27
CA ALA A 19 -10.54 8.20 7.23
C ALA A 19 -9.59 7.85 8.39
N LEU A 20 -10.12 7.66 9.59
CA LEU A 20 -9.34 7.26 10.77
C LEU A 20 -8.69 5.88 10.57
N ALA A 21 -9.43 4.91 10.02
CA ALA A 21 -8.89 3.60 9.68
C ALA A 21 -7.81 3.66 8.58
N MET A 22 -7.80 4.70 7.75
CA MET A 22 -6.79 4.92 6.72
C MET A 22 -5.51 5.60 7.25
N ILE A 23 -5.52 6.19 8.44
CA ILE A 23 -4.33 6.83 9.06
C ILE A 23 -3.10 5.91 9.11
N PRO A 24 -3.19 4.64 9.55
CA PRO A 24 -2.02 3.76 9.66
C PRO A 24 -1.53 3.19 8.31
N ILE A 25 -2.22 3.45 7.20
CA ILE A 25 -1.87 2.89 5.88
C ILE A 25 -0.40 3.19 5.52
N PRO A 26 0.12 4.42 5.58
CA PRO A 26 1.51 4.68 5.19
C PRO A 26 2.53 3.90 6.02
N ILE A 27 2.28 3.72 7.32
CA ILE A 27 3.15 2.95 8.22
C ILE A 27 3.08 1.46 7.87
N ALA A 28 1.88 0.93 7.65
CA ALA A 28 1.70 -0.46 7.22
C ALA A 28 2.39 -0.72 5.87
N PHE A 29 2.30 0.21 4.92
CA PHE A 29 3.01 0.12 3.65
C PHE A 29 4.53 0.30 3.79
N TYR A 30 5.02 1.04 4.77
CA TYR A 30 6.46 1.12 5.05
C TYR A 30 7.01 -0.22 5.57
N ILE A 31 6.31 -0.87 6.49
CA ILE A 31 6.74 -2.13 7.11
C ILE A 31 6.53 -3.32 6.16
N TYR A 32 5.36 -3.41 5.53
CA TYR A 32 4.96 -4.57 4.74
C TYR A 32 5.06 -4.35 3.23
N GLY A 33 5.42 -3.15 2.78
CA GLY A 33 5.41 -2.78 1.37
C GLY A 33 6.28 -3.66 0.50
N ALA A 34 7.49 -4.02 0.95
CA ALA A 34 8.36 -4.94 0.23
C ALA A 34 7.68 -6.29 -0.01
N LYS A 35 7.10 -6.88 1.05
CA LYS A 35 6.40 -8.17 0.99
C LYS A 35 5.11 -8.11 0.15
N ILE A 36 4.41 -6.99 0.14
CA ILE A 36 3.23 -6.76 -0.70
C ILE A 36 3.65 -6.67 -2.17
N ARG A 37 4.76 -5.97 -2.46
CA ARG A 37 5.28 -5.80 -3.83
C ARG A 37 5.83 -7.11 -4.39
N GLU A 38 6.51 -7.92 -3.58
CA GLU A 38 6.98 -9.26 -3.98
C GLU A 38 5.85 -10.18 -4.46
N LYS A 39 4.62 -10.02 -3.95
CA LYS A 39 3.45 -10.82 -4.36
C LYS A 39 2.80 -10.35 -5.66
N SER A 40 3.19 -9.19 -6.20
CA SER A 40 2.59 -8.64 -7.42
C SER A 40 3.33 -9.12 -8.67
N LYS A 41 2.58 -9.68 -9.62
CA LYS A 41 3.11 -10.05 -10.96
C LYS A 41 3.62 -8.85 -11.78
N PHE A 42 3.27 -7.63 -11.37
CA PHE A 42 3.62 -6.39 -12.05
C PHE A 42 4.66 -5.57 -11.28
N ALA A 43 5.15 -6.04 -10.12
CA ALA A 43 6.21 -5.35 -9.43
C ALA A 43 7.53 -5.54 -10.18
N PRO A 44 8.28 -4.45 -10.47
CA PRO A 44 9.64 -4.57 -10.97
C PRO A 44 10.54 -4.97 -9.79
N THR A 45 10.51 -6.23 -9.41
CA THR A 45 11.57 -6.83 -8.61
C THR A 45 12.75 -7.01 -9.55
N MET A 46 13.62 -5.99 -9.60
CA MET A 46 14.89 -6.08 -10.31
C MET A 46 15.65 -7.27 -9.72
N LYS A 47 15.80 -8.35 -10.49
CA LYS A 47 16.81 -9.35 -10.19
C LYS A 47 18.13 -8.66 -10.47
N THR A 48 18.88 -8.31 -9.42
CA THR A 48 20.30 -8.06 -9.63
C THR A 48 20.89 -9.41 -9.99
N GLU A 49 21.29 -9.57 -11.25
CA GLU A 49 22.07 -10.75 -11.60
C GLU A 49 23.40 -10.64 -10.83
N PRO A 50 23.86 -11.73 -10.19
CA PRO A 50 25.17 -11.73 -9.57
C PRO A 50 26.19 -11.27 -10.61
N ILE A 51 27.01 -10.30 -10.24
CA ILE A 51 28.14 -9.88 -11.08
C ILE A 51 29.06 -11.09 -11.10
N GLU A 52 29.09 -11.82 -12.21
CA GLU A 52 30.06 -12.90 -12.37
C GLU A 52 31.45 -12.29 -12.21
N PRO A 53 32.32 -12.86 -11.35
CA PRO A 53 33.69 -12.39 -11.25
C PRO A 53 34.28 -12.46 -12.65
N VAL A 54 34.74 -11.31 -13.15
CA VAL A 54 35.53 -11.26 -14.38
C VAL A 54 36.78 -12.10 -14.09
N GLU A 55 36.87 -13.29 -14.66
CA GLU A 55 38.13 -14.04 -14.69
C GLU A 55 39.15 -13.15 -15.39
N GLU A 56 40.15 -12.72 -14.63
CA GLU A 56 41.24 -11.87 -15.09
C GLU A 56 42.39 -12.79 -15.53
N ASP A 57 42.28 -13.34 -16.75
CA ASP A 57 43.30 -14.15 -17.43
C ASP A 57 43.66 -13.57 -18.82
#